data_AF-B1NQC1-F1
#
_entry.id   AF-B1NQC1-F1
#
_cell.length_a   1.000
_cell.length_b   1.000
_cell.length_c   1.000
_cell.angle_alpha   90.00
_cell.angle_beta   90.00
_cell.angle_gamma   90.00
#
_symmetry.space_group_name_H-M   'P 1'
#
loop_
_entity.id
_entity.type
_entity.pdbx_description
1 polymer ?
#
loop_
_entity_poly.entity_id
_entity_poly.type
_entity_poly.pdbx_seq_one_letter_code
_entity_poly.pdbx_strand_id
1 'polypeptide(L)'
;MDKTLKLLILCLAWTCSFSALRCAARADPPLATNEDPIKFTTEGATSQSYQQFIEALRASLTDRLIHGIPVLRDPTTVEERNRYITVELSNSERESIQVGIDVTNAYVVAYRAGTQSYFLRDAPRYASTYLFTDTQQHSLRFDGSYSDLQRWAQQSREQISLGLQALTHAISFLHSGTNDDRERAHTMIVIIQMASEAARYRYISNRVGVSIRTSTAFQPDPAMLSLENNWDNLSGGVQQSVQDTFPNNVILSSINRQPVVVDSLSHPTLAVLALMLFVCNPPNANQSPLLIRSIVENSQTCSFHNEPTVRIGGRDGMCMDVANEVYNNDNPIIMYNCKDKLEENQLWTLKLDKTIRSNGKCLTTKGYASGNSVVIYDCSSAVPEATYWEIWDNGTIINPKSSLVLSAESSSMGGTLTVQENDYRMRQGWRTGNDTSPFVTSIAGYSNLCMEAHGTNVWMADCDSNKKEQQWALYPDGSIRPVQNTNNCLTSDEHKQGATIVMMGYSNAWASQRWVFRNDGTIYNLYDDMVMDVRRSDPSLKQIILWSYTGKPNQIWLTLF
;
A
#
# COMPACT_ATOMS: atom_id res chain seq x y z
N MET A 1 -24.43 45.48 -61.52
CA MET A 1 -23.04 45.96 -61.42
C MET A 1 -22.68 45.98 -59.95
N ASP A 2 -21.64 45.34 -59.45
CA ASP A 2 -20.53 44.74 -60.14
C ASP A 2 -19.81 43.75 -59.20
N LYS A 3 -19.00 42.89 -59.81
CA LYS A 3 -18.27 41.75 -59.29
C LYS A 3 -17.42 42.04 -58.04
N THR A 4 -17.84 41.57 -56.86
CA THR A 4 -16.94 41.36 -55.70
C THR A 4 -17.35 40.17 -54.80
N LEU A 5 -18.12 39.21 -55.32
CA LEU A 5 -18.56 38.03 -54.57
C LEU A 5 -18.29 36.74 -55.35
N LYS A 6 -17.01 36.44 -55.64
CA LYS A 6 -16.56 35.11 -56.14
C LYS A 6 -15.04 34.92 -56.14
N LEU A 7 -14.32 35.46 -55.16
CA LEU A 7 -12.89 35.17 -54.95
C LEU A 7 -12.57 35.10 -53.46
N LEU A 8 -13.07 34.06 -52.79
CA LEU A 8 -12.67 33.68 -51.42
C LEU A 8 -12.91 32.18 -51.18
N ILE A 9 -12.67 31.37 -52.20
CA ILE A 9 -12.51 29.91 -52.10
C ILE A 9 -11.15 29.59 -52.70
N LEU A 10 -10.08 29.81 -51.94
CA LEU A 10 -8.81 29.09 -51.98
C LEU A 10 -7.79 29.80 -51.09
N CYS A 11 -7.34 29.06 -50.06
CA CYS A 11 -6.17 29.33 -49.24
C CYS A 11 -6.23 30.53 -48.28
N LEU A 12 -6.81 30.30 -47.10
CA LEU A 12 -6.07 30.53 -45.85
C LEU A 12 -6.41 29.40 -44.88
N ALA A 13 -5.51 28.42 -44.84
CA ALA A 13 -5.36 27.52 -43.71
C ALA A 13 -4.96 28.33 -42.47
N TRP A 14 -5.20 27.74 -41.29
CA TRP A 14 -4.86 28.21 -39.94
C TRP A 14 -5.86 29.18 -39.31
N THR A 15 -6.80 28.65 -38.52
CA THR A 15 -6.72 28.66 -37.04
C THR A 15 -8.05 28.19 -36.41
N CYS A 16 -7.93 27.50 -35.27
CA CYS A 16 -8.94 27.25 -34.24
C CYS A 16 -10.07 26.24 -34.54
N SER A 17 -9.68 24.96 -34.41
CA SER A 17 -10.58 23.84 -34.19
C SER A 17 -11.13 23.81 -32.75
N PHE A 18 -12.40 23.41 -32.64
CA PHE A 18 -13.10 22.80 -31.50
C PHE A 18 -13.37 23.64 -30.23
N SER A 19 -14.56 24.25 -30.19
CA SER A 19 -15.37 24.37 -28.98
C SER A 19 -16.77 23.81 -29.26
N ALA A 20 -16.87 22.48 -29.29
CA ALA A 20 -18.15 21.79 -29.23
C ALA A 20 -18.42 21.44 -27.76
N LEU A 21 -19.21 22.28 -27.08
CA LEU A 21 -19.91 21.90 -25.85
C LEU A 21 -20.80 20.69 -26.18
N ARG A 22 -20.32 19.48 -25.92
CA ARG A 22 -21.20 18.33 -25.73
C ARG A 22 -21.73 18.42 -24.31
N CYS A 23 -23.01 18.74 -24.18
CA CYS A 23 -23.80 18.37 -23.01
C CYS A 23 -23.78 16.84 -22.95
N ALA A 24 -22.81 16.27 -22.24
CA ALA A 24 -22.94 14.92 -21.74
C ALA A 24 -24.02 14.98 -20.66
N ALA A 25 -25.23 14.53 -21.00
CA ALA A 25 -26.18 14.14 -19.99
C ALA A 25 -25.43 13.20 -19.04
N ARG A 26 -25.36 13.56 -17.75
CA ARG A 26 -24.98 12.63 -16.69
C ARG A 26 -25.94 11.46 -16.83
N ALA A 27 -25.47 10.37 -17.42
CA ALA A 27 -26.04 9.08 -17.09
C ALA A 27 -25.78 8.94 -15.59
N ASP A 28 -26.86 8.84 -14.81
CA ASP A 28 -26.75 8.37 -13.44
C ASP A 28 -25.88 7.11 -13.46
N PRO A 29 -24.91 6.97 -12.53
CA PRO A 29 -24.15 5.73 -12.43
C PRO A 29 -25.17 4.60 -12.30
N PRO A 30 -25.05 3.52 -13.08
CA PRO A 30 -26.00 2.43 -12.98
C PRO A 30 -26.02 1.96 -11.53
N LEU A 31 -27.23 1.94 -10.94
CA LEU A 31 -27.44 1.23 -9.68
C LEU A 31 -26.83 -0.16 -9.84
N ALA A 32 -25.89 -0.52 -8.97
CA ALA A 32 -25.35 -1.87 -8.91
C ALA A 32 -26.50 -2.82 -8.56
N THR A 33 -27.09 -3.42 -9.60
CA THR A 33 -27.96 -4.58 -9.47
C THR A 33 -27.06 -5.80 -9.25
N ASN A 34 -27.53 -6.75 -8.44
CA ASN A 34 -26.90 -8.06 -8.17
C ASN A 34 -26.84 -8.95 -9.44
N GLU A 35 -26.35 -8.48 -10.58
CA GLU A 35 -26.57 -9.17 -11.86
C GLU A 35 -25.41 -10.04 -12.38
N ASP A 36 -24.23 -10.07 -11.76
CA ASP A 36 -23.28 -11.16 -11.99
C ASP A 36 -22.38 -11.40 -10.76
N PRO A 37 -22.30 -12.63 -10.23
CA PRO A 37 -21.37 -12.93 -9.15
C PRO A 37 -19.93 -12.81 -9.65
N ILE A 38 -19.01 -12.42 -8.77
CA ILE A 38 -17.58 -12.37 -9.09
C ILE A 38 -17.10 -13.81 -9.29
N LYS A 39 -16.53 -14.13 -10.46
CA LYS A 39 -16.21 -15.53 -10.81
C LYS A 39 -14.72 -15.78 -10.92
N PHE A 40 -14.31 -16.98 -10.51
CA PHE A 40 -13.00 -17.54 -10.83
C PHE A 40 -13.15 -19.01 -11.25
N THR A 41 -12.48 -19.38 -12.33
CA THR A 41 -12.48 -20.75 -12.87
C THR A 41 -11.07 -21.30 -12.86
N THR A 42 -10.90 -22.52 -12.34
CA THR A 42 -9.59 -23.19 -12.27
C THR A 42 -9.18 -23.78 -13.62
N GLU A 43 -10.14 -24.19 -14.45
CA GLU A 43 -9.90 -24.60 -15.83
C GLU A 43 -9.36 -23.43 -16.67
N GLY A 44 -8.19 -23.63 -17.26
CA GLY A 44 -7.52 -22.60 -18.06
C GLY A 44 -7.02 -21.39 -17.25
N ALA A 45 -6.99 -21.48 -15.91
CA ALA A 45 -6.56 -20.38 -15.06
C ALA A 45 -5.13 -19.92 -15.38
N THR A 46 -4.93 -18.61 -15.39
CA THR A 46 -3.61 -17.98 -15.54
C THR A 46 -3.36 -17.05 -14.36
N SER A 47 -2.12 -16.63 -14.15
CA SER A 47 -1.80 -15.60 -13.16
C SER A 47 -2.58 -14.31 -13.42
N GLN A 48 -2.80 -13.97 -14.69
CA GLN A 48 -3.55 -12.80 -15.11
C GLN A 48 -5.05 -12.92 -14.79
N SER A 49 -5.69 -14.05 -15.09
CA SER A 49 -7.11 -14.24 -14.79
C SER A 49 -7.37 -14.25 -13.27
N TYR A 50 -6.44 -14.80 -12.49
CA TYR A 50 -6.52 -14.74 -11.04
C TYR A 50 -6.35 -13.31 -10.50
N GLN A 51 -5.42 -12.53 -11.06
CA GLN A 51 -5.27 -11.11 -10.69
C GLN A 51 -6.55 -10.31 -10.98
N GLN A 52 -7.16 -10.51 -12.15
CA GLN A 52 -8.43 -9.87 -12.50
C GLN A 52 -9.56 -10.23 -11.53
N PHE A 53 -9.63 -11.51 -11.13
CA PHE A 53 -10.57 -11.98 -10.11
C PHE A 53 -10.37 -11.25 -8.77
N ILE A 54 -9.13 -11.17 -8.27
CA ILE A 54 -8.84 -10.51 -6.99
C ILE A 54 -9.10 -8.99 -7.07
N GLU A 55 -8.80 -8.35 -8.20
CA GLU A 55 -9.10 -6.93 -8.43
C GLU A 55 -10.60 -6.66 -8.44
N ALA A 56 -11.40 -7.51 -9.09
CA ALA A 56 -12.87 -7.43 -9.05
C ALA A 56 -13.41 -7.61 -7.63
N LEU A 57 -12.86 -8.56 -6.87
CA LEU A 57 -13.21 -8.77 -5.47
C LEU A 57 -12.89 -7.53 -4.62
N ARG A 58 -11.68 -6.97 -4.71
CA ARG A 58 -11.31 -5.73 -4.02
C ARG A 58 -12.24 -4.56 -4.38
N ALA A 59 -12.55 -4.39 -5.67
CA ALA A 59 -13.43 -3.31 -6.13
C ALA A 59 -14.84 -3.43 -5.52
N SER A 60 -15.39 -4.64 -5.42
CA SER A 60 -16.71 -4.87 -4.79
C SER A 60 -16.73 -4.60 -3.28
N LEU A 61 -15.61 -4.84 -2.61
CA LEU A 61 -15.46 -4.72 -1.16
C LEU A 61 -15.13 -3.29 -0.69
N THR A 62 -14.52 -2.50 -1.55
CA THR A 62 -14.06 -1.13 -1.22
C THR A 62 -15.24 -0.16 -1.06
N ASP A 63 -15.24 0.59 0.04
CA ASP A 63 -16.15 1.73 0.27
C ASP A 63 -15.49 3.06 -0.11
N ARG A 64 -14.30 3.30 0.45
CA ARG A 64 -13.56 4.56 0.36
C ARG A 64 -12.06 4.33 0.44
N LEU A 65 -11.29 5.41 0.27
CA LEU A 65 -9.85 5.44 0.47
C LEU A 65 -9.51 6.22 1.76
N ILE A 66 -8.61 5.68 2.57
CA ILE A 66 -7.98 6.40 3.69
C ILE A 66 -6.46 6.30 3.49
N HIS A 67 -5.76 7.44 3.48
CA HIS A 67 -4.33 7.50 3.10
C HIS A 67 -4.01 6.81 1.76
N GLY A 68 -4.96 6.88 0.81
CA GLY A 68 -4.84 6.23 -0.50
C GLY A 68 -5.02 4.69 -0.48
N ILE A 69 -5.36 4.09 0.66
CA ILE A 69 -5.61 2.64 0.79
C ILE A 69 -7.11 2.35 0.79
N PRO A 70 -7.60 1.38 0.00
CA PRO A 70 -8.97 0.90 0.07
C PRO A 70 -9.38 0.42 1.46
N VAL A 71 -10.57 0.81 1.90
CA VAL A 71 -11.16 0.42 3.19
C VAL A 71 -12.50 -0.25 2.94
N LEU A 72 -12.77 -1.31 3.70
CA LEU A 72 -14.07 -1.97 3.77
C LEU A 72 -15.16 -1.01 4.29
N ARG A 73 -16.42 -1.41 4.11
CA ARG A 73 -17.56 -0.61 4.56
C ARG A 73 -17.63 -0.56 6.08
N ASP A 74 -17.99 0.61 6.63
CA ASP A 74 -18.29 0.76 8.05
C ASP A 74 -19.49 -0.14 8.41
N PRO A 75 -19.33 -1.13 9.32
CA PRO A 75 -20.40 -2.04 9.71
C PRO A 75 -21.67 -1.34 10.20
N THR A 76 -21.55 -0.12 10.74
CA THR A 76 -22.69 0.67 11.25
C THR A 76 -23.52 1.33 10.15
N THR A 77 -22.97 1.41 8.94
CA THR A 77 -23.61 2.07 7.78
C THR A 77 -24.22 1.11 6.77
N VAL A 78 -23.91 -0.19 6.88
CA VAL A 78 -24.36 -1.22 5.93
C VAL A 78 -25.68 -1.82 6.40
N GLU A 79 -26.72 -1.68 5.58
CA GLU A 79 -27.97 -2.41 5.80
C GLU A 79 -27.77 -3.92 5.56
N GLU A 80 -28.37 -4.77 6.39
CA GLU A 80 -28.18 -6.24 6.35
C GLU A 80 -28.42 -6.87 4.98
N ARG A 81 -29.38 -6.34 4.19
CA ARG A 81 -29.66 -6.83 2.83
C ARG A 81 -28.53 -6.60 1.82
N ASN A 82 -27.63 -5.67 2.11
CA ASN A 82 -26.49 -5.28 1.28
C ASN A 82 -25.15 -5.73 1.88
N ARG A 83 -25.18 -6.52 2.96
CA ARG A 83 -24.00 -6.90 3.74
C ARG A 83 -23.17 -8.03 3.12
N TYR A 84 -23.75 -8.76 2.17
CA TYR A 84 -23.10 -9.94 1.63
C TYR A 84 -22.97 -9.85 0.12
N ILE A 85 -21.81 -10.30 -0.38
CA ILE A 85 -21.58 -10.58 -1.79
C ILE A 85 -21.32 -12.07 -1.99
N THR A 86 -21.50 -12.54 -3.21
CA THR A 86 -21.19 -13.93 -3.58
C THR A 86 -20.05 -13.98 -4.58
N VAL A 87 -19.16 -14.94 -4.38
CA VAL A 87 -18.06 -15.29 -5.28
C VAL A 87 -18.29 -16.70 -5.80
N GLU A 88 -18.33 -16.86 -7.12
CA GLU A 88 -18.42 -18.17 -7.76
C GLU A 88 -17.03 -18.74 -8.02
N LEU A 89 -16.75 -19.92 -7.48
CA LEU A 89 -15.51 -20.66 -7.72
C LEU A 89 -15.88 -21.95 -8.47
N SER A 90 -15.26 -22.16 -9.63
CA SER A 90 -15.61 -23.26 -10.53
C SER A 90 -14.38 -24.04 -11.02
N ASN A 91 -14.56 -25.33 -11.23
CA ASN A 91 -13.60 -26.18 -11.93
C ASN A 91 -13.98 -26.38 -13.40
N SER A 92 -15.28 -26.30 -13.70
CA SER A 92 -15.85 -26.36 -15.05
C SER A 92 -17.25 -25.75 -15.01
N GLU A 93 -17.93 -25.66 -16.15
CA GLU A 93 -19.33 -25.20 -16.21
C GLU A 93 -20.32 -26.03 -15.37
N ARG A 94 -19.96 -27.27 -15.00
CA ARG A 94 -20.83 -28.19 -14.26
C ARG A 94 -20.45 -28.35 -12.80
N GLU A 95 -19.26 -27.91 -12.42
CA GLU A 95 -18.71 -28.09 -11.08
C GLU A 95 -18.30 -26.73 -10.52
N SER A 96 -19.20 -26.15 -9.73
CA SER A 96 -18.98 -24.87 -9.07
C SER A 96 -19.59 -24.82 -7.67
N ILE A 97 -19.07 -23.89 -6.88
CA ILE A 97 -19.60 -23.48 -5.58
C ILE A 97 -19.74 -21.96 -5.56
N GLN A 98 -20.61 -21.44 -4.70
CA GLN A 98 -20.66 -20.00 -4.41
C GLN A 98 -20.26 -19.76 -2.96
N VAL A 99 -19.40 -18.79 -2.71
CA VAL A 99 -18.91 -18.42 -1.39
C VAL A 99 -19.53 -17.08 -1.01
N GLY A 100 -20.17 -17.02 0.16
CA GLY A 100 -20.72 -15.79 0.72
C GLY A 100 -19.69 -15.06 1.55
N ILE A 101 -19.42 -13.79 1.21
CA ILE A 101 -18.43 -12.95 1.89
C ILE A 101 -19.15 -11.75 2.51
N ASP A 102 -18.85 -11.46 3.78
CA ASP A 102 -19.31 -10.26 4.48
C ASP A 102 -18.46 -9.05 4.04
N VAL A 103 -19.13 -8.02 3.50
CA VAL A 103 -18.47 -6.82 2.94
C VAL A 103 -17.86 -5.90 3.99
N THR A 104 -18.08 -6.15 5.29
CA THR A 104 -17.54 -5.31 6.36
C THR A 104 -16.20 -5.81 6.90
N ASN A 105 -15.84 -7.08 6.66
CA ASN A 105 -14.59 -7.69 7.13
C ASN A 105 -13.93 -8.66 6.12
N ALA A 106 -14.53 -8.85 4.94
CA ALA A 106 -14.11 -9.80 3.92
C ALA A 106 -14.07 -11.27 4.40
N TYR A 107 -14.85 -11.62 5.42
CA TYR A 107 -14.89 -12.98 5.97
C TYR A 107 -15.82 -13.83 5.12
N VAL A 108 -15.39 -15.06 4.82
CA VAL A 108 -16.30 -16.08 4.35
C VAL A 108 -17.25 -16.42 5.49
N VAL A 109 -18.56 -16.37 5.23
CA VAL A 109 -19.60 -16.68 6.23
C VAL A 109 -20.37 -17.95 5.88
N ALA A 110 -20.41 -18.32 4.59
CA ALA A 110 -21.10 -19.51 4.12
C ALA A 110 -20.60 -19.93 2.73
N TYR A 111 -20.98 -21.13 2.31
CA TYR A 111 -20.89 -21.55 0.90
C TYR A 111 -22.15 -22.28 0.44
N ARG A 112 -22.43 -22.25 -0.86
CA ARG A 112 -23.50 -22.96 -1.56
C ARG A 112 -22.91 -24.01 -2.48
N ALA A 113 -23.48 -25.21 -2.44
CA ALA A 113 -23.21 -26.31 -3.36
C ALA A 113 -24.55 -26.85 -3.88
N GLY A 114 -24.89 -26.50 -5.12
CA GLY A 114 -26.18 -26.85 -5.73
C GLY A 114 -27.37 -26.25 -4.96
N THR A 115 -28.22 -27.12 -4.40
CA THR A 115 -29.42 -26.74 -3.63
C THR A 115 -29.19 -26.69 -2.12
N GLN A 116 -27.96 -26.91 -1.67
CA GLN A 116 -27.57 -26.90 -0.26
C GLN A 116 -26.68 -25.69 0.02
N SER A 117 -26.77 -25.13 1.23
CA SER A 117 -25.85 -24.09 1.69
C SER A 117 -25.45 -24.32 3.13
N TYR A 118 -24.21 -24.00 3.46
CA TYR A 118 -23.60 -24.29 4.73
C TYR A 118 -23.01 -23.01 5.31
N PHE A 119 -23.53 -22.58 6.46
CA PHE A 119 -23.11 -21.39 7.19
C PHE A 119 -22.11 -21.77 8.28
N LEU A 120 -21.05 -20.99 8.43
CA LEU A 120 -20.12 -21.14 9.55
C LEU A 120 -20.85 -20.82 10.86
N ARG A 121 -20.39 -21.43 11.97
CA ARG A 121 -21.06 -21.29 13.27
C ARG A 121 -21.14 -19.85 13.77
N ASP A 122 -20.16 -19.03 13.41
CA ASP A 122 -20.03 -17.61 13.75
C ASP A 122 -20.60 -16.68 12.67
N ALA A 123 -21.25 -17.22 11.63
CA ALA A 123 -21.93 -16.39 10.64
C ALA A 123 -22.93 -15.45 11.33
N PRO A 124 -22.98 -14.15 10.97
CA PRO A 124 -23.91 -13.23 11.60
C PRO A 124 -25.36 -13.72 11.47
N ARG A 125 -26.18 -13.43 12.49
CA ARG A 125 -27.55 -13.98 12.61
C ARG A 125 -28.42 -13.79 11.36
N TYR A 126 -28.26 -12.68 10.65
CA TYR A 126 -29.04 -12.35 9.46
C TYR A 126 -28.44 -12.89 8.15
N ALA A 127 -27.27 -13.53 8.18
CA ALA A 127 -26.64 -14.10 6.99
C ALA A 127 -27.57 -15.09 6.28
N SER A 128 -28.17 -16.02 7.01
CA SER A 128 -29.14 -16.99 6.47
C SER A 128 -30.42 -16.38 5.92
N THR A 129 -30.74 -15.13 6.30
CA THR A 129 -31.93 -14.41 5.82
C THR A 129 -31.71 -13.77 4.45
N TYR A 130 -30.47 -13.42 4.11
CA TYR A 130 -30.15 -12.67 2.89
C TYR A 130 -29.21 -13.40 1.92
N LEU A 131 -28.55 -14.46 2.37
CA LEU A 131 -27.63 -15.24 1.58
C LEU A 131 -28.22 -16.62 1.30
N PHE A 132 -28.17 -17.08 0.05
CA PHE A 132 -28.62 -18.41 -0.38
C PHE A 132 -30.03 -18.75 0.18
N THR A 133 -30.99 -17.86 -0.04
CA THR A 133 -32.36 -18.04 0.49
C THR A 133 -33.16 -19.12 -0.25
N ASP A 134 -32.68 -19.53 -1.42
CA ASP A 134 -33.25 -20.52 -2.33
C ASP A 134 -32.69 -21.94 -2.09
N THR A 135 -31.99 -22.19 -0.99
CA THR A 135 -31.33 -23.47 -0.68
C THR A 135 -31.80 -24.07 0.64
N GLN A 136 -31.51 -25.35 0.84
CA GLN A 136 -31.58 -25.98 2.14
C GLN A 136 -30.35 -25.56 2.98
N GLN A 137 -30.60 -24.76 4.01
CA GLN A 137 -29.56 -24.15 4.82
C GLN A 137 -29.16 -25.03 6.01
N HIS A 138 -27.85 -25.17 6.21
CA HIS A 138 -27.24 -25.93 7.31
C HIS A 138 -26.26 -25.06 8.07
N SER A 139 -26.08 -25.35 9.35
CA SER A 139 -25.00 -24.76 10.17
C SER A 139 -23.86 -25.77 10.29
N LEU A 140 -22.64 -25.30 10.05
CA LEU A 140 -21.42 -26.05 10.31
C LEU A 140 -21.13 -26.05 11.82
N ARG A 141 -20.31 -27.01 12.25
CA ARG A 141 -19.94 -27.20 13.66
C ARG A 141 -18.79 -26.31 14.12
N PHE A 142 -18.13 -25.65 13.18
CA PHE A 142 -16.96 -24.81 13.39
C PHE A 142 -17.19 -23.41 12.86
N ASP A 143 -16.45 -22.46 13.41
CA ASP A 143 -16.44 -21.06 12.97
C ASP A 143 -15.37 -20.79 11.90
N GLY A 144 -15.39 -19.57 11.33
CA GLY A 144 -14.46 -19.12 10.30
C GLY A 144 -13.07 -18.72 10.80
N SER A 145 -12.81 -18.78 12.11
CA SER A 145 -11.50 -18.41 12.64
C SER A 145 -10.45 -19.46 12.29
N TYR A 146 -9.21 -19.04 11.98
CA TYR A 146 -8.12 -19.99 11.75
C TYR A 146 -7.84 -20.88 12.97
N SER A 147 -8.13 -20.41 14.19
CA SER A 147 -7.98 -21.25 15.39
C SER A 147 -8.91 -22.47 15.33
N ASP A 148 -10.19 -22.26 15.03
CA ASP A 148 -11.15 -23.36 14.95
C ASP A 148 -10.94 -24.20 13.68
N LEU A 149 -10.75 -23.56 12.51
CA LEU A 149 -10.52 -24.27 11.25
C LEU A 149 -9.30 -25.20 11.32
N GLN A 150 -8.16 -24.76 11.86
CA GLN A 150 -6.97 -25.62 12.00
C GLN A 150 -7.20 -26.76 13.00
N ARG A 151 -7.97 -26.52 14.07
CA ARG A 151 -8.35 -27.54 15.06
C ARG A 151 -9.16 -28.66 14.41
N TRP A 152 -10.13 -28.32 13.56
CA TRP A 152 -10.95 -29.30 12.84
C TRP A 152 -10.20 -29.98 11.71
N ALA A 153 -9.36 -29.24 10.96
CA ALA A 153 -8.51 -29.80 9.90
C ALA A 153 -7.40 -30.72 10.44
N GLN A 154 -7.01 -30.54 11.70
CA GLN A 154 -5.85 -31.19 12.34
C GLN A 154 -4.53 -30.85 11.62
N GLN A 155 -4.46 -29.67 11.02
CA GLN A 155 -3.30 -29.14 10.31
C GLN A 155 -3.23 -27.63 10.51
N SER A 156 -2.02 -27.09 10.69
CA SER A 156 -1.82 -25.64 10.69
C SER A 156 -1.79 -25.08 9.27
N ARG A 157 -1.99 -23.76 9.13
CA ARG A 157 -1.85 -23.06 7.84
C ARG A 157 -0.47 -23.30 7.21
N GLU A 158 0.60 -23.33 8.00
CA GLU A 158 1.97 -23.64 7.51
C GLU A 158 2.08 -25.03 6.84
N GLN A 159 1.20 -25.97 7.18
CA GLN A 159 1.24 -27.34 6.67
C GLN A 159 0.36 -27.54 5.44
N ILE A 160 -0.67 -26.71 5.27
CA ILE A 160 -1.65 -26.81 4.19
C ILE A 160 -1.05 -26.20 2.92
N SER A 161 -1.02 -26.98 1.85
CA SER A 161 -0.53 -26.51 0.56
C SER A 161 -1.60 -25.67 -0.14
N LEU A 162 -1.20 -24.52 -0.66
CA LEU A 162 -2.00 -23.64 -1.50
C LEU A 162 -1.55 -23.73 -2.96
N GLY A 163 -2.46 -23.39 -3.86
CA GLY A 163 -2.22 -23.40 -5.31
C GLY A 163 -3.42 -23.95 -6.07
N LEU A 164 -3.31 -23.96 -7.40
CA LEU A 164 -4.43 -24.28 -8.27
C LEU A 164 -5.02 -25.68 -7.99
N GLN A 165 -4.18 -26.69 -7.79
CA GLN A 165 -4.63 -28.06 -7.48
C GLN A 165 -5.37 -28.15 -6.14
N ALA A 166 -4.90 -27.46 -5.11
CA ALA A 166 -5.55 -27.42 -3.80
C ALA A 166 -6.93 -26.75 -3.89
N LEU A 167 -7.03 -25.66 -4.67
CA LEU A 167 -8.30 -24.99 -4.93
C LEU A 167 -9.26 -25.86 -5.76
N THR A 168 -8.77 -26.53 -6.80
CA THR A 168 -9.57 -27.47 -7.60
C THR A 168 -10.15 -28.57 -6.71
N HIS A 169 -9.33 -29.17 -5.85
CA HIS A 169 -9.78 -30.17 -4.88
C HIS A 169 -10.80 -29.59 -3.90
N ALA A 170 -10.57 -28.39 -3.36
CA ALA A 170 -11.52 -27.73 -2.46
C ALA A 170 -12.89 -27.53 -3.11
N ILE A 171 -12.92 -27.06 -4.37
CA ILE A 171 -14.17 -26.88 -5.11
C ILE A 171 -14.86 -28.23 -5.32
N SER A 172 -14.15 -29.27 -5.76
CA SER A 172 -14.71 -30.60 -5.97
C SER A 172 -15.27 -31.23 -4.69
N PHE A 173 -14.51 -31.14 -3.60
CA PHE A 173 -14.92 -31.67 -2.31
C PHE A 173 -16.20 -30.99 -1.82
N LEU A 174 -16.25 -29.66 -1.83
CA LEU A 174 -17.43 -28.91 -1.37
C LEU A 174 -18.63 -29.10 -2.30
N HIS A 175 -18.42 -29.17 -3.61
CA HIS A 175 -19.47 -29.41 -4.60
C HIS A 175 -20.10 -30.80 -4.44
N SER A 176 -19.31 -31.82 -4.11
CA SER A 176 -19.79 -33.21 -3.95
C SER A 176 -20.82 -33.40 -2.82
N GLY A 177 -20.89 -32.46 -1.87
CA GLY A 177 -21.73 -32.58 -0.67
C GLY A 177 -21.24 -33.63 0.33
N THR A 178 -20.02 -34.15 0.16
CA THR A 178 -19.41 -35.12 1.09
C THR A 178 -19.39 -34.57 2.52
N ASN A 179 -19.79 -35.40 3.49
CA ASN A 179 -19.87 -34.99 4.88
C ASN A 179 -18.63 -35.39 5.69
N ASP A 180 -17.54 -34.64 5.49
CA ASP A 180 -16.31 -34.75 6.29
C ASP A 180 -15.93 -33.36 6.83
N ASP A 181 -16.14 -33.14 8.12
CA ASP A 181 -15.86 -31.85 8.77
C ASP A 181 -14.35 -31.52 8.80
N ARG A 182 -13.47 -32.54 8.81
CA ARG A 182 -12.03 -32.33 8.81
C ARG A 182 -11.59 -31.78 7.46
N GLU A 183 -12.00 -32.45 6.38
CA GLU A 183 -11.68 -32.05 5.02
C GLU A 183 -12.38 -30.73 4.64
N ARG A 184 -13.59 -30.50 5.14
CA ARG A 184 -14.29 -29.22 4.97
C ARG A 184 -13.56 -28.05 5.61
N ALA A 185 -13.04 -28.24 6.83
CA ALA A 185 -12.23 -27.21 7.48
C ALA A 185 -10.90 -26.96 6.73
N HIS A 186 -10.23 -28.01 6.25
CA HIS A 186 -9.03 -27.90 5.41
C HIS A 186 -9.29 -27.08 4.14
N THR A 187 -10.32 -27.45 3.39
CA THR A 187 -10.67 -26.80 2.12
C THR A 187 -11.14 -25.35 2.31
N MET A 188 -11.79 -25.05 3.45
CA MET A 188 -12.13 -23.68 3.81
C MET A 188 -10.89 -22.80 4.07
N ILE A 189 -9.83 -23.34 4.69
CA ILE A 189 -8.55 -22.62 4.85
C ILE A 189 -7.98 -22.24 3.48
N VAL A 190 -7.97 -23.19 2.53
CA VAL A 190 -7.48 -22.95 1.16
C VAL A 190 -8.27 -21.82 0.49
N ILE A 191 -9.60 -21.86 0.55
CA ILE A 191 -10.46 -20.83 -0.06
C ILE A 191 -10.26 -19.47 0.61
N ILE A 192 -10.23 -19.39 1.93
CA ILE A 192 -10.05 -18.12 2.65
C ILE A 192 -8.68 -17.50 2.29
N GLN A 193 -7.61 -18.28 2.29
CA GLN A 193 -6.27 -17.77 1.95
C GLN A 193 -6.15 -17.36 0.47
N MET A 194 -6.77 -18.10 -0.45
CA MET A 194 -6.71 -17.83 -1.89
C MET A 194 -7.77 -16.84 -2.39
N ALA A 195 -8.70 -16.37 -1.55
CA ALA A 195 -9.68 -15.35 -1.93
C ALA A 195 -9.62 -14.15 -0.99
N SER A 196 -10.01 -14.32 0.28
CA SER A 196 -10.08 -13.23 1.26
C SER A 196 -8.70 -12.66 1.60
N GLU A 197 -7.71 -13.49 1.93
CA GLU A 197 -6.36 -12.99 2.26
C GLU A 197 -5.63 -12.42 1.03
N ALA A 198 -5.83 -13.03 -0.13
CA ALA A 198 -5.36 -12.49 -1.39
C ALA A 198 -6.02 -11.13 -1.73
N ALA A 199 -7.29 -10.92 -1.40
CA ALA A 199 -7.93 -9.61 -1.53
C ALA A 199 -7.35 -8.57 -0.56
N ARG A 200 -7.01 -8.96 0.67
CA ARG A 200 -6.40 -8.08 1.68
C ARG A 200 -4.97 -7.67 1.34
N TYR A 201 -4.19 -8.58 0.77
CA TYR A 201 -2.75 -8.37 0.54
C TYR A 201 -2.30 -8.68 -0.88
N ARG A 202 -1.61 -7.72 -1.51
CA ARG A 202 -0.92 -7.93 -2.80
C ARG A 202 0.10 -9.06 -2.71
N TYR A 203 0.82 -9.13 -1.59
CA TYR A 203 1.79 -10.19 -1.30
C TYR A 203 1.17 -11.59 -1.50
N ILE A 204 0.01 -11.84 -0.90
CA ILE A 204 -0.65 -13.16 -0.95
C ILE A 204 -1.21 -13.42 -2.35
N SER A 205 -1.83 -12.41 -2.99
CA SER A 205 -2.29 -12.56 -4.38
C SER A 205 -1.15 -12.85 -5.36
N ASN A 206 0.03 -12.25 -5.15
CA ASN A 206 1.22 -12.51 -5.95
C ASN A 206 1.70 -13.96 -5.78
N ARG A 207 1.72 -14.48 -4.55
CA ARG A 207 2.14 -15.85 -4.25
C ARG A 207 1.26 -16.89 -4.93
N VAL A 208 -0.05 -16.69 -4.88
CA VAL A 208 -0.99 -17.54 -5.63
C VAL A 208 -0.78 -17.38 -7.15
N GLY A 209 -0.58 -16.16 -7.64
CA GLY A 209 -0.27 -15.91 -9.05
C GLY A 209 1.00 -16.61 -9.53
N VAL A 210 2.06 -16.65 -8.72
CA VAL A 210 3.30 -17.42 -9.00
C VAL A 210 2.96 -18.91 -9.07
N SER A 211 2.25 -19.43 -8.07
CA SER A 211 1.86 -20.85 -8.02
C SER A 211 1.10 -21.30 -9.27
N ILE A 212 0.16 -20.47 -9.76
CA ILE A 212 -0.58 -20.74 -11.00
C ILE A 212 0.36 -20.72 -12.21
N ARG A 213 1.24 -19.72 -12.32
CA ARG A 213 2.18 -19.58 -13.44
C ARG A 213 3.17 -20.75 -13.53
N THR A 214 3.70 -21.19 -12.38
CA THR A 214 4.72 -22.25 -12.32
C THR A 214 4.12 -23.64 -12.18
N SER A 215 2.80 -23.75 -11.96
CA SER A 215 2.11 -25.00 -11.65
C SER A 215 2.69 -25.73 -10.42
N THR A 216 3.18 -24.96 -9.45
CA THR A 216 3.78 -25.50 -8.21
C THR A 216 2.97 -25.03 -7.00
N ALA A 217 2.52 -25.98 -6.18
CA ALA A 217 1.93 -25.65 -4.88
C ALA A 217 2.97 -25.01 -3.95
N PHE A 218 2.50 -24.24 -2.98
CA PHE A 218 3.35 -23.64 -1.95
C PHE A 218 2.69 -23.74 -0.58
N GLN A 219 3.49 -23.72 0.47
CA GLN A 219 3.00 -23.57 1.84
C GLN A 219 3.12 -22.11 2.28
N PRO A 220 2.15 -21.57 3.03
CA PRO A 220 2.26 -20.25 3.65
C PRO A 220 3.52 -20.15 4.50
N ASP A 221 4.36 -19.15 4.21
CA ASP A 221 5.55 -18.88 5.00
C ASP A 221 5.25 -17.90 6.16
N PRO A 222 6.22 -17.67 7.06
CA PRO A 222 6.01 -16.82 8.21
C PRO A 222 5.60 -15.38 7.87
N ALA A 223 6.02 -14.85 6.70
CA ALA A 223 5.64 -13.50 6.30
C ALA A 223 4.17 -13.42 5.92
N MET A 224 3.71 -14.33 5.06
CA MET A 224 2.29 -14.47 4.71
C MET A 224 1.41 -14.60 5.97
N LEU A 225 1.79 -15.47 6.90
CA LEU A 225 1.00 -15.69 8.12
C LEU A 225 1.03 -14.48 9.06
N SER A 226 2.16 -13.78 9.14
CA SER A 226 2.24 -12.56 9.96
C SER A 226 1.35 -11.44 9.40
N LEU A 227 1.20 -11.34 8.08
CA LEU A 227 0.27 -10.40 7.44
C LEU A 227 -1.19 -10.78 7.76
N GLU A 228 -1.56 -12.04 7.60
CA GLU A 228 -2.90 -12.53 7.94
C GLU A 228 -3.25 -12.22 9.41
N ASN A 229 -2.31 -12.43 10.32
CA ASN A 229 -2.52 -12.25 11.76
C ASN A 229 -2.51 -10.78 12.24
N ASN A 230 -2.01 -9.85 11.41
CA ASN A 230 -1.89 -8.43 11.77
C ASN A 230 -2.72 -7.51 10.87
N TRP A 231 -3.71 -8.06 10.15
CA TRP A 231 -4.54 -7.27 9.25
C TRP A 231 -5.35 -6.18 9.96
N ASP A 232 -5.88 -6.49 11.13
CA ASP A 232 -6.54 -5.53 12.02
C ASP A 232 -5.56 -4.49 12.58
N ASN A 233 -4.39 -4.94 13.06
CA ASN A 233 -3.35 -4.06 13.60
C ASN A 233 -2.81 -3.07 12.56
N LEU A 234 -2.54 -3.53 11.33
CA LEU A 234 -2.12 -2.67 10.21
C LEU A 234 -3.24 -1.70 9.83
N SER A 235 -4.49 -2.18 9.72
CA SER A 235 -5.64 -1.33 9.39
C SER A 235 -5.84 -0.22 10.43
N GLY A 236 -5.72 -0.55 11.72
CA GLY A 236 -5.79 0.41 12.82
C GLY A 236 -4.61 1.37 12.84
N GLY A 237 -3.39 0.88 12.66
CA GLY A 237 -2.17 1.69 12.58
C GLY A 237 -2.26 2.78 11.51
N VAL A 238 -2.76 2.44 10.33
CA VAL A 238 -2.99 3.40 9.23
C VAL A 238 -4.07 4.43 9.59
N GLN A 239 -5.27 3.98 9.97
CA GLN A 239 -6.42 4.87 10.18
C GLN A 239 -6.23 5.80 11.39
N GLN A 240 -5.42 5.40 12.37
CA GLN A 240 -5.16 6.16 13.59
C GLN A 240 -3.79 6.87 13.59
N SER A 241 -3.08 6.85 12.45
CA SER A 241 -1.76 7.46 12.32
C SER A 241 -1.79 8.99 12.50
N VAL A 242 -0.72 9.53 13.05
CA VAL A 242 -0.52 10.98 13.25
C VAL A 242 0.78 11.38 12.58
N GLN A 243 0.72 12.26 11.59
CA GLN A 243 1.89 12.81 10.90
C GLN A 243 2.86 11.71 10.45
N ASP A 244 2.39 10.79 9.60
CA ASP A 244 3.12 9.60 9.11
C ASP A 244 3.36 8.50 10.17
N THR A 245 3.22 8.75 11.48
CA THR A 245 3.56 7.77 12.53
C THR A 245 2.36 6.95 13.02
N PHE A 246 2.55 5.64 13.19
CA PHE A 246 1.56 4.78 13.82
C PHE A 246 1.50 5.00 15.34
N PRO A 247 0.31 4.90 15.97
CA PRO A 247 0.21 5.03 17.42
C PRO A 247 0.90 3.88 18.17
N ASN A 248 0.96 2.69 17.57
CA ASN A 248 1.66 1.52 18.08
C ASN A 248 2.38 0.83 16.92
N ASN A 249 3.59 0.32 17.19
CA ASN A 249 4.33 -0.46 16.21
C ASN A 249 3.60 -1.77 15.89
N VAL A 250 3.55 -2.13 14.61
CA VAL A 250 3.08 -3.43 14.15
C VAL A 250 4.28 -4.29 13.81
N ILE A 251 4.44 -5.43 14.48
CA ILE A 251 5.58 -6.32 14.28
C ILE A 251 5.14 -7.48 13.36
N LEU A 252 5.63 -7.44 12.13
CA LEU A 252 5.50 -8.52 11.16
C LEU A 252 6.70 -9.47 11.25
N SER A 253 6.62 -10.58 10.53
CA SER A 253 7.68 -11.57 10.41
C SER A 253 8.16 -11.61 8.96
N SER A 254 9.46 -11.75 8.75
CA SER A 254 10.04 -12.01 7.44
C SER A 254 9.93 -13.49 7.07
N ILE A 255 10.21 -13.87 5.82
CA ILE A 255 10.27 -15.28 5.39
C ILE A 255 11.28 -16.06 6.28
N ASN A 256 12.34 -15.40 6.73
CA ASN A 256 13.39 -15.94 7.59
C ASN A 256 13.10 -15.80 9.10
N ARG A 257 11.85 -15.52 9.48
CA ARG A 257 11.39 -15.33 10.87
C ARG A 257 12.09 -14.18 11.62
N GLN A 258 12.58 -13.19 10.88
CA GLN A 258 13.12 -11.96 11.48
C GLN A 258 12.00 -10.95 11.70
N PRO A 259 12.01 -10.17 12.79
CA PRO A 259 11.01 -9.15 13.03
C PRO A 259 11.12 -8.03 11.98
N VAL A 260 9.98 -7.57 11.48
CA VAL A 260 9.85 -6.40 10.60
C VAL A 260 8.92 -5.41 11.28
N VAL A 261 9.46 -4.27 11.71
CA VAL A 261 8.70 -3.25 12.46
C VAL A 261 8.08 -2.25 11.50
N VAL A 262 6.75 -2.22 11.43
CA VAL A 262 6.00 -1.23 10.66
C VAL A 262 5.45 -0.19 11.64
N ASP A 263 5.99 1.02 11.58
CA ASP A 263 5.72 2.11 12.51
C ASP A 263 5.27 3.41 11.82
N SER A 264 5.11 3.41 10.51
CA SER A 264 4.80 4.59 9.71
C SER A 264 4.03 4.28 8.42
N LEU A 265 3.31 5.27 7.89
CA LEU A 265 2.61 5.22 6.60
C LEU A 265 3.60 5.09 5.43
N SER A 266 4.76 5.73 5.55
CA SER A 266 5.83 5.71 4.57
C SER A 266 6.70 4.44 4.61
N HIS A 267 6.44 3.50 5.54
CA HIS A 267 7.16 2.24 5.59
C HIS A 267 6.85 1.38 4.32
N PRO A 268 7.86 0.94 3.54
CA PRO A 268 7.63 0.28 2.25
C PRO A 268 6.76 -0.98 2.29
N THR A 269 6.83 -1.76 3.37
CA THR A 269 5.97 -2.94 3.58
C THR A 269 4.48 -2.61 3.56
N LEU A 270 4.08 -1.37 3.90
CA LEU A 270 2.66 -1.03 3.91
C LEU A 270 2.02 -1.13 2.51
N ALA A 271 2.79 -0.91 1.44
CA ALA A 271 2.30 -0.99 0.06
C ALA A 271 1.72 -2.37 -0.33
N VAL A 272 2.03 -3.42 0.43
CA VAL A 272 1.45 -4.75 0.21
C VAL A 272 0.01 -4.86 0.73
N LEU A 273 -0.43 -3.95 1.61
CA LEU A 273 -1.80 -3.87 2.11
C LEU A 273 -2.70 -3.29 1.00
N ALA A 274 -3.63 -4.11 0.53
CA ALA A 274 -4.49 -3.78 -0.60
C ALA A 274 -5.90 -3.36 -0.18
N LEU A 275 -6.36 -3.83 0.98
CA LEU A 275 -7.70 -3.58 1.49
C LEU A 275 -7.68 -3.65 3.02
N MET A 276 -8.14 -2.58 3.68
CA MET A 276 -8.15 -2.44 5.14
C MET A 276 -9.51 -2.81 5.73
N LEU A 277 -9.46 -3.33 6.95
CA LEU A 277 -10.62 -3.38 7.84
C LEU A 277 -11.02 -1.95 8.22
N PHE A 278 -12.31 -1.62 8.21
CA PHE A 278 -12.76 -0.34 8.75
C PHE A 278 -12.58 -0.32 10.28
N VAL A 279 -11.88 0.69 10.79
CA VAL A 279 -11.68 0.93 12.22
C VAL A 279 -12.35 2.25 12.61
N CYS A 280 -12.04 3.33 11.91
CA CYS A 280 -12.61 4.65 12.13
C CYS A 280 -12.20 5.63 11.02
N ASN A 281 -12.94 6.75 10.88
CA ASN A 281 -12.59 7.82 9.96
C ASN A 281 -11.62 8.84 10.62
N PRO A 282 -10.47 9.15 10.00
CA PRO A 282 -9.68 10.31 10.37
C PRO A 282 -10.50 11.62 10.22
N PRO A 283 -10.36 12.62 11.12
CA PRO A 283 -11.13 13.86 11.14
C PRO A 283 -10.96 14.71 9.87
N ASN A 284 -9.93 14.44 9.06
CA ASN A 284 -9.69 15.08 7.78
C ASN A 284 -9.94 14.17 6.55
N ALA A 285 -10.42 12.94 6.72
CA ALA A 285 -10.74 12.03 5.61
C ALA A 285 -11.89 12.54 4.71
N ASN A 286 -12.63 13.55 5.17
CA ASN A 286 -13.73 14.19 4.45
C ASN A 286 -13.28 15.23 3.39
N GLN A 287 -11.99 15.40 3.12
CA GLN A 287 -11.50 16.25 2.02
C GLN A 287 -11.31 15.49 0.68
N SER A 288 -12.11 14.46 0.42
CA SER A 288 -12.29 13.98 -0.96
C SER A 288 -13.28 14.91 -1.69
N PRO A 289 -12.91 15.59 -2.79
CA PRO A 289 -13.71 16.66 -3.40
C PRO A 289 -14.94 16.18 -4.20
N LEU A 290 -15.41 14.94 -4.02
CA LEU A 290 -16.38 14.31 -4.94
C LEU A 290 -17.71 13.86 -4.37
N LEU A 291 -18.08 14.17 -3.11
CA LEU A 291 -19.45 13.91 -2.64
C LEU A 291 -19.96 14.98 -1.65
N ILE A 292 -20.97 15.75 -2.08
CA ILE A 292 -21.86 16.45 -1.15
C ILE A 292 -22.73 15.37 -0.50
N ARG A 293 -22.44 14.97 0.75
CA ARG A 293 -23.37 14.15 1.55
C ARG A 293 -24.12 15.06 2.54
N SER A 294 -25.45 15.08 2.39
CA SER A 294 -26.41 15.92 3.13
C SER A 294 -26.86 15.32 4.48
N ILE A 295 -26.14 14.34 5.02
CA ILE A 295 -26.49 13.71 6.30
C ILE A 295 -25.19 13.54 7.06
N VAL A 296 -25.16 14.02 8.30
CA VAL A 296 -24.11 13.67 9.27
C VAL A 296 -24.23 12.16 9.48
N GLU A 297 -23.46 11.38 8.73
CA GLU A 297 -23.33 9.94 8.96
C GLU A 297 -22.74 9.77 10.36
N ASN A 298 -23.45 9.05 11.25
CA ASN A 298 -22.96 8.62 12.57
C ASN A 298 -21.88 7.54 12.41
N SER A 299 -20.89 7.78 11.57
CA SER A 299 -19.76 6.87 11.35
C SER A 299 -18.67 7.17 12.38
N GLN A 300 -18.01 6.12 12.86
CA GLN A 300 -17.03 6.24 13.93
C GLN A 300 -15.85 7.12 13.47
N THR A 301 -15.53 8.18 14.21
CA THR A 301 -14.34 9.01 13.98
C THR A 301 -13.18 8.53 14.85
N CYS A 302 -11.96 8.54 14.33
CA CYS A 302 -10.78 8.19 15.11
C CYS A 302 -10.52 9.28 16.15
N SER A 303 -10.22 8.89 17.40
CA SER A 303 -9.88 9.81 18.48
C SER A 303 -8.39 10.11 18.48
N PHE A 304 -8.01 11.33 18.09
CA PHE A 304 -6.61 11.77 18.05
C PHE A 304 -6.23 12.47 19.34
N HIS A 305 -5.73 11.69 20.30
CA HIS A 305 -5.10 12.21 21.51
C HIS A 305 -3.62 11.80 21.61
N ASN A 306 -3.10 11.13 20.59
CA ASN A 306 -1.74 10.61 20.56
C ASN A 306 -0.81 11.65 19.95
N GLU A 307 0.27 11.95 20.66
CA GLU A 307 1.38 12.79 20.21
C GLU A 307 2.65 11.93 20.26
N PRO A 308 2.92 11.14 19.20
CA PRO A 308 3.97 10.13 19.25
C PRO A 308 5.36 10.78 19.39
N THR A 309 6.22 10.15 20.18
CA THR A 309 7.64 10.51 20.30
C THR A 309 8.48 9.47 19.58
N VAL A 310 9.12 9.87 18.49
CA VAL A 310 9.84 8.98 17.57
C VAL A 310 11.15 9.58 17.10
N ARG A 311 12.01 8.76 16.50
CA ARG A 311 13.09 9.27 15.63
C ARG A 311 12.52 9.69 14.28
N ILE A 312 13.28 10.55 13.59
CA ILE A 312 13.02 10.93 12.21
C ILE A 312 14.30 10.63 11.41
N GLY A 313 14.24 9.56 10.61
CA GLY A 313 15.31 9.15 9.72
C GLY A 313 15.23 9.89 8.38
N GLY A 314 16.37 10.11 7.73
CA GLY A 314 16.42 10.76 6.43
C GLY A 314 17.66 10.35 5.63
N ARG A 315 18.31 11.35 5.02
CA ARG A 315 19.43 11.17 4.08
C ARG A 315 20.47 10.18 4.59
N ASP A 316 20.77 9.17 3.77
CA ASP A 316 21.78 8.13 4.03
C ASP A 316 21.49 7.28 5.29
N GLY A 317 20.25 7.27 5.79
CA GLY A 317 19.85 6.52 6.98
C GLY A 317 20.26 7.19 8.30
N MET A 318 20.73 8.45 8.25
CA MET A 318 21.00 9.26 9.44
C MET A 318 19.71 9.80 10.04
N CYS A 319 19.79 10.19 11.32
CA CYS A 319 18.70 10.73 12.11
C CYS A 319 18.81 12.25 12.26
N MET A 320 17.65 12.90 12.37
CA MET A 320 17.53 14.29 12.81
C MET A 320 17.94 14.42 14.28
N ASP A 321 18.94 15.26 14.55
CA ASP A 321 19.63 15.32 15.85
C ASP A 321 19.82 16.76 16.33
N VAL A 322 19.52 17.03 17.60
CA VAL A 322 19.90 18.29 18.28
C VAL A 322 21.38 18.23 18.63
N ALA A 323 22.17 19.08 17.96
CA ALA A 323 23.63 18.97 17.98
C ALA A 323 24.21 18.97 19.41
N ASN A 324 25.04 17.96 19.70
CA ASN A 324 25.75 17.77 20.96
C ASN A 324 24.85 17.71 22.21
N GLU A 325 23.56 17.38 22.05
CA GLU A 325 22.58 17.37 23.17
C GLU A 325 22.45 18.74 23.87
N VAL A 326 22.75 19.84 23.16
CA VAL A 326 22.65 21.20 23.69
C VAL A 326 21.33 21.85 23.29
N TYR A 327 20.56 22.31 24.27
CA TYR A 327 19.23 22.87 24.06
C TYR A 327 19.17 24.40 24.21
N ASN A 328 20.30 25.08 24.09
CA ASN A 328 20.29 26.54 24.01
C ASN A 328 19.57 26.98 22.72
N ASN A 329 18.82 28.07 22.79
CA ASN A 329 18.16 28.62 21.61
C ASN A 329 19.19 28.89 20.50
N ASP A 330 18.79 28.59 19.27
CA ASP A 330 19.64 28.69 18.07
C ASP A 330 20.71 27.59 17.91
N ASN A 331 20.77 26.59 18.81
CA ASN A 331 21.60 25.42 18.57
C ASN A 331 21.10 24.65 17.33
N PRO A 332 21.98 24.28 16.37
CA PRO A 332 21.55 23.74 15.09
C PRO A 332 20.98 22.33 15.22
N ILE A 333 20.07 22.01 14.31
CA ILE A 333 19.66 20.63 14.03
C ILE A 333 20.56 20.08 12.93
N ILE A 334 21.06 18.87 13.11
CA ILE A 334 22.05 18.23 12.24
C ILE A 334 21.58 16.84 11.81
N MET A 335 22.21 16.30 10.77
CA MET A 335 22.18 14.87 10.45
C MET A 335 23.27 14.14 11.23
N TYR A 336 22.89 13.12 11.99
CA TYR A 336 23.84 12.32 12.75
C TYR A 336 23.48 10.82 12.69
N ASN A 337 24.42 9.95 13.01
CA ASN A 337 24.12 8.51 13.10
C ASN A 337 22.99 8.28 14.10
N CYS A 338 22.02 7.47 13.71
CA CYS A 338 20.96 7.04 14.61
C CYS A 338 21.57 6.25 15.77
N LYS A 339 21.30 6.69 16.99
CA LYS A 339 21.87 6.11 18.22
C LYS A 339 21.22 4.76 18.52
N ASP A 340 22.01 3.81 19.04
CA ASP A 340 21.52 2.48 19.43
C ASP A 340 20.44 2.55 20.53
N LYS A 341 20.51 3.58 21.37
CA LYS A 341 19.53 3.86 22.43
C LYS A 341 18.67 5.06 22.06
N LEU A 342 17.44 5.07 22.59
CA LEU A 342 16.51 6.18 22.46
C LEU A 342 17.01 7.31 23.37
N GLU A 343 17.72 8.27 22.79
CA GLU A 343 18.29 9.43 23.47
C GLU A 343 17.57 10.71 23.05
N GLU A 344 17.29 11.58 24.02
CA GLU A 344 16.37 12.72 23.88
C GLU A 344 16.64 13.61 22.66
N ASN A 345 17.92 13.84 22.33
CA ASN A 345 18.30 14.72 21.21
C ASN A 345 18.01 14.14 19.81
N GLN A 346 17.63 12.87 19.71
CA GLN A 346 17.13 12.25 18.48
C GLN A 346 15.64 11.87 18.58
N LEU A 347 14.98 12.21 19.69
CA LEU A 347 13.56 11.95 19.90
C LEU A 347 12.76 13.22 19.66
N TRP A 348 11.73 13.08 18.83
CA TRP A 348 10.88 14.14 18.37
C TRP A 348 9.42 13.78 18.66
N THR A 349 8.78 14.59 19.49
CA THR A 349 7.35 14.50 19.79
C THR A 349 6.57 15.28 18.75
N LEU A 350 5.72 14.59 18.01
CA LEU A 350 4.85 15.16 16.98
C LEU A 350 3.56 15.65 17.64
N LYS A 351 3.45 16.96 17.84
CA LYS A 351 2.33 17.56 18.57
C LYS A 351 1.14 17.83 17.65
N LEU A 352 -0.06 17.78 18.23
CA LEU A 352 -1.31 18.11 17.50
C LEU A 352 -1.39 19.59 17.11
N ASP A 353 -0.64 20.46 17.79
CA ASP A 353 -0.53 21.89 17.48
C ASP A 353 0.44 22.20 16.32
N LYS A 354 0.86 21.17 15.57
CA LYS A 354 1.80 21.23 14.43
C LYS A 354 3.26 21.50 14.80
N THR A 355 3.61 21.53 16.08
CA THR A 355 5.02 21.63 16.48
C THR A 355 5.68 20.25 16.52
N ILE A 356 6.98 20.20 16.18
CA ILE A 356 7.82 19.02 16.34
C ILE A 356 8.81 19.35 17.46
N ARG A 357 8.82 18.57 18.55
CA ARG A 357 9.52 18.95 19.80
C ARG A 357 10.54 17.94 20.30
N SER A 358 11.67 18.42 20.81
CA SER A 358 12.68 17.63 21.53
C SER A 358 13.03 18.34 22.83
N ASN A 359 13.04 17.63 23.96
CA ASN A 359 13.26 18.18 25.30
C ASN A 359 12.42 19.43 25.62
N GLY A 360 11.15 19.42 25.21
CA GLY A 360 10.21 20.53 25.39
C GLY A 360 10.41 21.76 24.49
N LYS A 361 11.46 21.78 23.66
CA LYS A 361 11.73 22.86 22.68
C LYS A 361 11.29 22.47 21.28
N CYS A 362 11.12 23.46 20.42
CA CYS A 362 10.54 23.33 19.10
C CYS A 362 11.60 23.33 17.99
N LEU A 363 11.42 22.44 17.01
CA LEU A 363 12.06 22.52 15.70
C LEU A 363 11.63 23.84 15.04
N THR A 364 12.58 24.71 14.72
CA THR A 364 12.28 26.10 14.33
C THR A 364 13.11 26.53 13.15
N THR A 365 12.50 27.07 12.10
CA THR A 365 13.25 27.72 11.01
C THR A 365 13.70 29.12 11.41
N LYS A 366 14.95 29.50 11.10
CA LYS A 366 15.48 30.85 11.38
C LYS A 366 14.95 31.92 10.44
N GLY A 367 14.23 31.54 9.39
CA GLY A 367 13.60 32.44 8.44
C GLY A 367 12.83 31.70 7.36
N TYR A 368 12.28 32.45 6.41
CA TYR A 368 11.36 31.92 5.40
C TYR A 368 11.92 31.98 3.98
N ALA A 369 13.24 32.09 3.83
CA ALA A 369 13.92 32.02 2.54
C ALA A 369 14.69 30.70 2.41
N SER A 370 14.86 30.24 1.16
CA SER A 370 15.63 29.04 0.86
C SER A 370 17.07 29.17 1.37
N GLY A 371 17.57 28.14 2.05
CA GLY A 371 18.88 28.11 2.69
C GLY A 371 18.89 28.54 4.17
N ASN A 372 17.79 29.07 4.71
CA ASN A 372 17.72 29.38 6.14
C ASN A 372 17.89 28.10 6.99
N SER A 373 18.70 28.20 8.04
CA SER A 373 18.96 27.09 8.96
C SER A 373 17.76 26.73 9.84
N VAL A 374 17.71 25.48 10.26
CA VAL A 374 16.75 24.96 11.23
C VAL A 374 17.46 24.68 12.56
N VAL A 375 16.86 25.12 13.65
CA VAL A 375 17.44 25.14 14.99
C VAL A 375 16.46 24.61 16.03
N ILE A 376 16.96 24.31 17.22
CA ILE A 376 16.14 24.14 18.42
C ILE A 376 15.86 25.51 19.06
N TYR A 377 14.62 25.76 19.47
CA TYR A 377 14.22 27.04 20.06
C TYR A 377 13.09 26.88 21.08
N ASP A 378 13.00 27.79 22.05
CA ASP A 378 11.87 27.86 23.00
C ASP A 378 10.52 28.07 22.28
N CYS A 379 9.61 27.11 22.45
CA CYS A 379 8.30 27.14 21.79
C CYS A 379 7.46 28.38 22.13
N SER A 380 7.58 28.93 23.35
CA SER A 380 6.76 30.04 23.83
C SER A 380 7.24 31.43 23.39
N SER A 381 8.50 31.56 22.97
CA SER A 381 9.11 32.82 22.54
C SER A 381 9.44 32.86 21.05
N ALA A 382 9.44 31.71 20.36
CA ALA A 382 9.54 31.65 18.92
C ALA A 382 8.34 32.32 18.22
N VAL A 383 8.58 32.80 16.99
CA VAL A 383 7.48 33.16 16.09
C VAL A 383 6.68 31.89 15.78
N PRO A 384 5.36 31.82 16.07
CA PRO A 384 4.60 30.57 15.98
C PRO A 384 4.69 29.91 14.60
N GLU A 385 4.58 30.68 13.52
CA GLU A 385 4.60 30.14 12.16
C GLU A 385 5.96 29.56 11.73
N ALA A 386 7.04 29.87 12.46
CA ALA A 386 8.36 29.30 12.23
C ALA A 386 8.55 27.92 12.90
N THR A 387 7.64 27.54 13.81
CA THR A 387 7.67 26.27 14.55
C THR A 387 6.64 25.26 14.06
N TYR A 388 5.76 25.67 13.14
CA TYR A 388 4.78 24.79 12.53
C TYR A 388 5.40 23.97 11.40
N TRP A 389 5.12 22.67 11.41
CA TRP A 389 5.54 21.71 10.41
C TRP A 389 4.40 20.75 10.09
N GLU A 390 4.37 20.27 8.85
CA GLU A 390 3.50 19.19 8.43
C GLU A 390 4.36 18.09 7.82
N ILE A 391 4.16 16.84 8.27
CA ILE A 391 4.80 15.65 7.72
C ILE A 391 3.78 14.98 6.82
N TRP A 392 4.11 14.87 5.54
CA TRP A 392 3.27 14.24 4.53
C TRP A 392 3.56 12.73 4.43
N ASP A 393 2.56 11.95 4.02
CA ASP A 393 2.64 10.50 3.81
C ASP A 393 3.70 10.08 2.76
N ASN A 394 4.23 11.04 1.97
CA ASN A 394 5.31 10.83 1.01
C ASN A 394 6.72 11.10 1.58
N GLY A 395 6.82 11.38 2.88
CA GLY A 395 8.08 11.62 3.59
C GLY A 395 8.64 13.04 3.45
N THR A 396 7.82 14.03 3.05
CA THR A 396 8.22 15.44 3.02
C THR A 396 7.79 16.15 4.31
N ILE A 397 8.71 16.92 4.91
CA ILE A 397 8.45 17.76 6.07
C ILE A 397 8.43 19.23 5.62
N ILE A 398 7.28 19.88 5.67
CA ILE A 398 7.07 21.23 5.12
C ILE A 398 6.74 22.24 6.22
N ASN A 399 7.30 23.45 6.11
CA ASN A 399 6.83 24.59 6.90
C ASN A 399 5.69 25.30 6.12
N PRO A 400 4.43 25.27 6.61
CA PRO A 400 3.28 25.75 5.85
C PRO A 400 3.30 27.26 5.58
N LYS A 401 4.03 28.05 6.39
CA LYS A 401 4.14 29.50 6.23
C LYS A 401 4.97 29.91 5.02
N SER A 402 6.08 29.21 4.78
CA SER A 402 7.01 29.49 3.67
C SER A 402 6.81 28.58 2.47
N SER A 403 6.11 27.46 2.64
CA SER A 403 6.05 26.35 1.69
C SER A 403 7.42 25.72 1.37
N LEU A 404 8.44 26.01 2.18
CA LEU A 404 9.76 25.40 2.10
C LEU A 404 9.80 24.10 2.90
N VAL A 405 10.66 23.18 2.48
CA VAL A 405 10.78 21.84 3.06
C VAL A 405 12.11 21.64 3.76
N LEU A 406 12.10 20.82 4.81
CA LEU A 406 13.29 20.43 5.55
C LEU A 406 14.24 19.63 4.65
N SER A 407 15.50 20.07 4.58
CA SER A 407 16.50 19.49 3.68
C SER A 407 17.85 19.26 4.36
N ALA A 408 18.42 18.09 4.13
CA ALA A 408 19.77 17.71 4.51
C ALA A 408 20.75 17.95 3.34
N GLU A 409 21.16 19.21 3.13
CA GLU A 409 21.97 19.60 1.96
C GLU A 409 23.35 18.93 1.90
N SER A 410 23.97 18.69 3.07
CA SER A 410 25.24 17.97 3.20
C SER A 410 25.02 16.47 3.39
N SER A 411 25.87 15.64 2.77
CA SER A 411 25.95 14.18 3.06
C SER A 411 26.84 13.86 4.26
N SER A 412 27.63 14.83 4.74
CA SER A 412 28.53 14.62 5.87
C SER A 412 27.74 14.56 7.19
N MET A 413 28.15 13.64 8.06
CA MET A 413 27.72 13.62 9.45
C MET A 413 28.01 14.96 10.12
N GLY A 414 27.04 15.47 10.88
CA GLY A 414 27.08 16.82 11.47
C GLY A 414 26.62 17.93 10.53
N GLY A 415 26.22 17.61 9.28
CA GLY A 415 25.64 18.57 8.35
C GLY A 415 24.35 19.19 8.92
N THR A 416 24.27 20.52 8.91
CA THR A 416 23.12 21.26 9.43
C THR A 416 21.91 21.16 8.50
N LEU A 417 20.71 21.12 9.09
CA LEU A 417 19.46 21.17 8.34
C LEU A 417 19.07 22.59 7.95
N THR A 418 18.45 22.71 6.79
CA THR A 418 17.95 23.97 6.23
C THR A 418 16.54 23.80 5.70
N VAL A 419 15.84 24.91 5.48
CA VAL A 419 14.63 24.94 4.65
C VAL A 419 15.00 25.26 3.21
N GLN A 420 14.41 24.54 2.24
CA GLN A 420 14.71 24.66 0.81
C GLN A 420 13.43 24.63 -0.01
N GLU A 421 13.51 25.04 -1.28
CA GLU A 421 12.43 24.83 -2.25
C GLU A 421 12.10 23.34 -2.38
N ASN A 422 10.81 23.03 -2.53
CA ASN A 422 10.37 21.64 -2.61
C ASN A 422 10.55 21.07 -4.02
N ASP A 423 11.67 20.39 -4.22
CA ASP A 423 12.01 19.68 -5.47
C ASP A 423 11.88 18.16 -5.29
N TYR A 424 11.31 17.69 -4.18
CA TYR A 424 11.21 16.27 -3.82
C TYR A 424 12.52 15.49 -3.97
N ARG A 425 13.65 16.13 -3.67
CA ARG A 425 14.96 15.49 -3.76
C ARG A 425 15.09 14.40 -2.70
N MET A 426 15.98 13.43 -2.93
CA MET A 426 16.32 12.41 -1.94
C MET A 426 16.75 13.03 -0.60
N ARG A 427 17.51 14.13 -0.63
CA ARG A 427 17.91 14.89 0.56
C ARG A 427 16.77 15.59 1.32
N GLN A 428 15.55 15.57 0.78
CA GLN A 428 14.32 16.10 1.37
C GLN A 428 13.36 14.97 1.77
N GLY A 429 13.81 13.71 1.72
CA GLY A 429 13.06 12.53 2.13
C GLY A 429 13.30 12.19 3.59
N TRP A 430 12.22 11.92 4.30
CA TRP A 430 12.18 11.61 5.72
C TRP A 430 11.20 10.48 5.98
N ARG A 431 11.46 9.69 7.02
CA ARG A 431 10.53 8.69 7.56
C ARG A 431 10.49 8.80 9.07
N THR A 432 9.28 8.84 9.62
CA THR A 432 9.08 8.77 11.07
C THR A 432 9.17 7.32 11.55
N GLY A 433 9.63 7.12 12.78
CA GLY A 433 9.71 5.77 13.35
C GLY A 433 10.96 5.55 14.19
N ASN A 434 10.88 4.61 15.14
CA ASN A 434 12.00 4.30 16.00
C ASN A 434 12.96 3.28 15.37
N ASP A 435 12.48 2.46 14.43
CA ASP A 435 13.33 1.61 13.60
C ASP A 435 13.73 2.35 12.31
N THR A 436 14.89 2.98 12.38
CA THR A 436 15.45 3.81 11.29
C THR A 436 16.38 3.02 10.38
N SER A 437 16.54 1.72 10.61
CA SER A 437 17.39 0.86 9.79
C SER A 437 16.84 0.77 8.37
N PRO A 438 17.70 0.71 7.32
CA PRO A 438 17.24 0.41 5.98
C PRO A 438 16.56 -0.96 5.95
N PHE A 439 15.37 -1.02 5.37
CA PHE A 439 14.63 -2.27 5.25
C PHE A 439 15.14 -3.07 4.06
N VAL A 440 15.71 -4.25 4.31
CA VAL A 440 16.28 -5.12 3.27
C VAL A 440 15.22 -6.12 2.80
N THR A 441 14.96 -6.12 1.49
CA THR A 441 13.90 -6.93 0.87
C THR A 441 14.22 -7.20 -0.61
N SER A 442 13.54 -8.17 -1.21
CA SER A 442 13.48 -8.29 -2.67
C SER A 442 12.28 -7.51 -3.20
N ILE A 443 12.39 -6.95 -4.41
CA ILE A 443 11.31 -6.21 -5.05
C ILE A 443 10.81 -7.05 -6.21
N ALA A 444 9.60 -7.58 -6.12
CA ALA A 444 8.93 -8.26 -7.21
C ALA A 444 8.09 -7.28 -8.04
N GLY A 445 7.89 -7.60 -9.32
CA GLY A 445 7.12 -6.80 -10.25
C GLY A 445 6.44 -7.63 -11.33
N TYR A 446 6.44 -7.12 -12.56
CA TYR A 446 5.77 -7.75 -13.70
C TYR A 446 6.13 -9.24 -13.88
N SER A 447 5.12 -10.05 -14.22
CA SER A 447 5.22 -11.52 -14.34
C SER A 447 5.71 -12.24 -13.08
N ASN A 448 5.61 -11.57 -11.92
CA ASN A 448 6.12 -12.04 -10.63
C ASN A 448 7.62 -12.37 -10.66
N LEU A 449 8.37 -11.59 -11.43
CA LEU A 449 9.84 -11.60 -11.47
C LEU A 449 10.38 -10.63 -10.41
N CYS A 450 11.65 -10.77 -10.06
CA CYS A 450 12.35 -9.92 -9.10
C CYS A 450 13.30 -8.95 -9.80
N MET A 451 13.39 -7.74 -9.27
CA MET A 451 14.35 -6.74 -9.68
C MET A 451 15.76 -7.19 -9.31
N GLU A 452 16.65 -7.34 -10.30
CA GLU A 452 18.02 -7.83 -10.15
C GLU A 452 19.02 -6.77 -10.63
N ALA A 453 20.04 -6.52 -9.80
CA ALA A 453 21.15 -5.63 -10.11
C ALA A 453 22.19 -6.33 -11.01
N HIS A 454 22.59 -5.65 -12.09
CA HIS A 454 23.58 -6.15 -13.04
C HIS A 454 24.58 -5.06 -13.43
N GLY A 455 25.65 -4.92 -12.63
CA GLY A 455 26.63 -3.85 -12.82
C GLY A 455 26.03 -2.49 -12.49
N THR A 456 25.78 -1.65 -13.50
CA THR A 456 25.05 -0.37 -13.37
C THR A 456 23.61 -0.45 -13.87
N ASN A 457 23.20 -1.58 -14.43
CA ASN A 457 21.88 -1.78 -15.02
C ASN A 457 20.98 -2.58 -14.08
N VAL A 458 19.68 -2.50 -14.29
CA VAL A 458 18.68 -3.20 -13.48
C VAL A 458 17.57 -3.72 -14.38
N TRP A 459 17.16 -4.98 -14.17
CA TRP A 459 16.04 -5.57 -14.90
C TRP A 459 15.37 -6.69 -14.11
N MET A 460 14.30 -7.25 -14.68
CA MET A 460 13.52 -8.33 -14.07
C MET A 460 14.13 -9.70 -14.36
N ALA A 461 14.32 -10.53 -13.33
CA ALA A 461 14.82 -11.90 -13.42
C ALA A 461 14.01 -12.84 -12.51
N ASP A 462 14.17 -14.16 -12.67
CA ASP A 462 13.50 -15.13 -11.78
C ASP A 462 13.93 -14.91 -10.33
N CYS A 463 12.94 -14.82 -9.44
CA CYS A 463 13.16 -14.62 -8.01
C CYS A 463 13.94 -15.78 -7.38
N ASP A 464 15.02 -15.46 -6.69
CA ASP A 464 15.83 -16.41 -5.92
C ASP A 464 16.30 -15.76 -4.61
N SER A 465 15.84 -16.31 -3.49
CA SER A 465 16.16 -15.81 -2.15
C SER A 465 17.65 -15.80 -1.83
N ASN A 466 18.47 -16.57 -2.56
CA ASN A 466 19.91 -16.66 -2.33
C ASN A 466 20.72 -15.58 -3.08
N LYS A 467 20.12 -14.88 -4.04
CA LYS A 467 20.80 -13.86 -4.84
C LYS A 467 20.87 -12.54 -4.10
N LYS A 468 22.10 -12.10 -3.79
CA LYS A 468 22.35 -10.78 -3.17
C LYS A 468 22.05 -9.62 -4.12
N GLU A 469 22.14 -9.87 -5.42
CA GLU A 469 21.80 -8.95 -6.51
C GLU A 469 20.30 -8.61 -6.54
N GLN A 470 19.46 -9.44 -5.92
CA GLN A 470 18.02 -9.22 -5.77
C GLN A 470 17.63 -8.66 -4.39
N GLN A 471 18.62 -8.31 -3.56
CA GLN A 471 18.40 -7.73 -2.25
C GLN A 471 18.63 -6.22 -2.31
N TRP A 472 17.59 -5.47 -1.90
CA TRP A 472 17.54 -4.02 -1.95
C TRP A 472 17.32 -3.48 -0.54
N ALA A 473 18.16 -2.53 -0.13
CA ALA A 473 18.00 -1.75 1.08
C ALA A 473 17.16 -0.51 0.78
N LEU A 474 15.99 -0.41 1.42
CA LEU A 474 15.07 0.71 1.30
C LEU A 474 15.33 1.70 2.44
N TYR A 475 15.83 2.88 2.10
CA TYR A 475 16.28 3.87 3.08
C TYR A 475 15.17 4.84 3.49
N PRO A 476 15.25 5.44 4.70
CA PRO A 476 14.33 6.50 5.16
C PRO A 476 14.22 7.72 4.24
N ASP A 477 15.22 7.98 3.40
CA ASP A 477 15.21 9.09 2.42
C ASP A 477 14.46 8.77 1.12
N GLY A 478 13.90 7.56 1.00
CA GLY A 478 13.22 7.07 -0.19
C GLY A 478 14.17 6.53 -1.27
N SER A 479 15.48 6.43 -1.01
CA SER A 479 16.40 5.77 -1.92
C SER A 479 16.32 4.25 -1.83
N ILE A 480 16.50 3.60 -2.98
CA ILE A 480 16.55 2.15 -3.12
C ILE A 480 17.97 1.78 -3.50
N ARG A 481 18.67 1.03 -2.65
CA ARG A 481 20.11 0.76 -2.80
C ARG A 481 20.39 -0.74 -2.89
N PRO A 482 21.26 -1.22 -3.78
CA PRO A 482 21.60 -2.63 -3.82
C PRO A 482 22.42 -2.99 -2.58
N VAL A 483 22.09 -4.10 -1.91
CA VAL A 483 22.80 -4.54 -0.70
C VAL A 483 24.29 -4.81 -0.96
N GLN A 484 24.64 -5.18 -2.20
CA GLN A 484 26.03 -5.40 -2.60
C GLN A 484 26.88 -4.12 -2.60
N ASN A 485 26.25 -2.96 -2.81
CA ASN A 485 26.93 -1.67 -2.82
C ASN A 485 25.94 -0.55 -2.50
N THR A 486 25.79 -0.24 -1.21
CA THR A 486 24.91 0.84 -0.73
C THR A 486 25.39 2.24 -1.11
N ASN A 487 26.53 2.36 -1.81
CA ASN A 487 26.96 3.62 -2.42
C ASN A 487 26.30 3.91 -3.78
N ASN A 488 25.45 3.01 -4.26
CA ASN A 488 24.63 3.23 -5.44
C ASN A 488 23.14 3.35 -5.06
N CYS A 489 22.39 4.11 -5.84
CA CYS A 489 20.94 4.25 -5.73
C CYS A 489 20.30 3.96 -7.08
N LEU A 490 19.10 3.36 -7.07
CA LEU A 490 18.22 3.37 -8.23
C LEU A 490 17.92 4.82 -8.62
N THR A 491 18.21 5.14 -9.86
CA THR A 491 18.20 6.51 -10.39
C THR A 491 17.56 6.48 -11.77
N SER A 492 16.59 7.37 -12.03
CA SER A 492 16.20 7.66 -13.42
C SER A 492 17.32 8.45 -14.10
N ASP A 493 17.82 7.96 -15.24
CA ASP A 493 18.93 8.61 -15.97
C ASP A 493 18.58 10.01 -16.48
N GLU A 494 17.30 10.23 -16.78
CA GLU A 494 16.74 11.50 -17.24
C GLU A 494 15.35 11.77 -16.63
N HIS A 495 14.92 13.04 -16.67
CA HIS A 495 13.60 13.51 -16.24
C HIS A 495 12.59 13.52 -17.40
N LYS A 496 12.41 12.35 -18.05
CA LYS A 496 11.49 12.21 -19.18
C LYS A 496 10.86 10.82 -19.25
N GLN A 497 9.68 10.74 -19.87
CA GLN A 497 9.03 9.47 -20.13
C GLN A 497 9.91 8.59 -21.04
N GLY A 498 10.12 7.34 -20.61
CA GLY A 498 10.99 6.37 -21.26
C GLY A 498 12.45 6.41 -20.83
N ALA A 499 12.81 7.30 -19.89
CA ALA A 499 14.12 7.30 -19.21
C ALA A 499 14.39 5.94 -18.55
N THR A 500 15.63 5.48 -18.57
CA THR A 500 15.99 4.16 -18.03
C THR A 500 16.33 4.28 -16.55
N ILE A 501 15.86 3.32 -15.76
CA ILE A 501 16.27 3.21 -14.35
C ILE A 501 17.59 2.46 -14.29
N VAL A 502 18.60 3.13 -13.73
CA VAL A 502 19.98 2.66 -13.62
C VAL A 502 20.49 2.81 -12.19
N MET A 503 21.68 2.28 -11.90
CA MET A 503 22.37 2.49 -10.64
C MET A 503 23.43 3.59 -10.78
N MET A 504 23.32 4.64 -9.99
CA MET A 504 24.26 5.76 -9.92
C MET A 504 24.64 6.09 -8.48
N GLY A 505 25.75 6.79 -8.28
CA GLY A 505 26.19 7.22 -6.95
C GLY A 505 25.18 8.16 -6.26
N TYR A 506 25.07 8.06 -4.92
CA TYR A 506 24.10 8.83 -4.11
C TYR A 506 24.55 10.26 -3.76
N SER A 507 25.78 10.66 -4.10
CA SER A 507 26.41 11.89 -3.60
C SER A 507 25.60 13.17 -3.88
N ASN A 508 24.87 13.19 -4.99
CA ASN A 508 24.10 14.36 -5.40
C ASN A 508 22.66 14.39 -4.86
N ALA A 509 22.16 13.27 -4.32
CA ALA A 509 20.83 13.14 -3.72
C ALA A 509 19.70 13.75 -4.57
N TRP A 510 19.69 13.42 -5.86
CA TRP A 510 18.76 14.02 -6.84
C TRP A 510 17.31 13.58 -6.62
N ALA A 511 16.38 14.29 -7.25
CA ALA A 511 14.96 13.91 -7.26
C ALA A 511 14.73 12.58 -7.98
N SER A 512 15.51 12.25 -9.00
CA SER A 512 15.48 10.97 -9.71
C SER A 512 15.94 9.77 -8.86
N GLN A 513 16.41 10.00 -7.63
CA GLN A 513 16.89 8.98 -6.68
C GLN A 513 15.92 8.73 -5.53
N ARG A 514 14.81 9.48 -5.46
CA ARG A 514 13.78 9.31 -4.43
C ARG A 514 12.57 8.61 -5.01
N TRP A 515 12.15 7.54 -4.34
CA TRP A 515 11.06 6.68 -4.75
C TRP A 515 10.08 6.47 -3.60
N VAL A 516 8.79 6.45 -3.92
CA VAL A 516 7.71 6.20 -2.95
C VAL A 516 6.95 4.96 -3.36
N PHE A 517 6.87 3.98 -2.45
CA PHE A 517 6.02 2.81 -2.61
C PHE A 517 4.59 3.21 -2.29
N ARG A 518 3.70 3.19 -3.29
CA ARG A 518 2.30 3.56 -3.14
C ARG A 518 1.41 2.35 -2.94
N ASN A 519 0.29 2.56 -2.26
CA ASN A 519 -0.72 1.53 -2.01
C ASN A 519 -1.56 1.15 -3.24
N ASP A 520 -1.36 1.81 -4.39
CA ASP A 520 -1.84 1.32 -5.69
C ASP A 520 -0.91 0.23 -6.28
N GLY A 521 0.25 0.01 -5.66
CA GLY A 521 1.27 -0.96 -6.07
C GLY A 521 2.40 -0.34 -6.89
N THR A 522 2.38 0.97 -7.16
CA THR A 522 3.43 1.63 -7.95
C THR A 522 4.66 2.01 -7.11
N ILE A 523 5.83 2.04 -7.75
CA ILE A 523 6.99 2.76 -7.23
C ILE A 523 7.06 4.08 -7.99
N TYR A 524 6.79 5.17 -7.27
CA TYR A 524 6.49 6.47 -7.85
C TYR A 524 7.61 7.48 -7.60
N ASN A 525 7.95 8.28 -8.62
CA ASN A 525 8.84 9.42 -8.51
C ASN A 525 8.02 10.70 -8.32
N LEU A 526 8.26 11.39 -7.19
CA LEU A 526 7.50 12.59 -6.80
C LEU A 526 7.71 13.79 -7.71
N TYR A 527 8.93 13.98 -8.20
CA TYR A 527 9.29 15.13 -9.01
C TYR A 527 8.83 14.98 -10.46
N ASP A 528 9.03 13.78 -11.01
CA ASP A 528 8.72 13.50 -12.41
C ASP A 528 7.22 13.19 -12.66
N ASP A 529 6.43 12.98 -11.60
CA ASP A 529 5.02 12.54 -11.67
C ASP A 529 4.84 11.28 -12.54
N MET A 530 5.74 10.32 -12.35
CA MET A 530 5.82 9.09 -13.14
C MET A 530 6.14 7.90 -12.24
N VAL A 531 5.90 6.69 -12.76
CA VAL A 531 6.09 5.42 -12.06
C VAL A 531 7.18 4.58 -12.73
N MET A 532 7.79 3.67 -11.97
CA MET A 532 8.61 2.60 -12.53
C MET A 532 7.75 1.64 -13.37
N ASP A 533 8.23 1.32 -14.57
CA ASP A 533 7.53 0.52 -15.58
C ASP A 533 8.48 -0.50 -16.21
N VAL A 534 8.06 -1.76 -16.30
CA VAL A 534 8.76 -2.77 -17.10
C VAL A 534 8.43 -2.54 -18.57
N ARG A 535 9.43 -2.10 -19.35
CA ARG A 535 9.25 -1.57 -20.70
C ARG A 535 8.41 -2.51 -21.56
N ARG A 536 7.31 -1.98 -22.10
CA ARG A 536 6.38 -2.70 -23.02
C ARG A 536 5.80 -4.00 -22.43
N SER A 537 5.83 -4.16 -21.11
CA SER A 537 5.44 -5.41 -20.46
C SER A 537 6.26 -6.60 -20.97
N ASP A 538 7.54 -6.37 -21.30
CA ASP A 538 8.45 -7.37 -21.86
C ASP A 538 9.79 -7.39 -21.10
N PRO A 539 9.94 -8.29 -20.11
CA PRO A 539 11.18 -8.48 -19.35
C PRO A 539 12.40 -8.79 -20.22
N SER A 540 12.23 -9.36 -21.42
CA SER A 540 13.34 -9.75 -22.30
C SER A 540 14.12 -8.55 -22.84
N LEU A 541 13.50 -7.36 -22.83
CA LEU A 541 14.16 -6.09 -23.18
C LEU A 541 15.17 -5.64 -22.13
N LYS A 542 15.16 -6.24 -20.93
CA LYS A 542 16.07 -5.93 -19.81
C LYS A 542 16.09 -4.44 -19.44
N GLN A 543 14.91 -3.82 -19.42
CA GLN A 543 14.76 -2.39 -19.15
C GLN A 543 13.58 -2.13 -18.22
N ILE A 544 13.89 -1.46 -17.13
CA ILE A 544 12.91 -0.77 -16.28
C ILE A 544 13.06 0.72 -16.61
N ILE A 545 11.93 1.38 -16.84
CA ILE A 545 11.88 2.77 -17.30
C ILE A 545 10.97 3.60 -16.42
N LEU A 546 11.12 4.92 -16.52
CA LEU A 546 10.18 5.89 -15.97
C LEU A 546 9.04 6.11 -16.97
N TRP A 547 7.78 5.99 -16.54
CA TRP A 547 6.63 6.11 -17.42
C TRP A 547 5.41 6.71 -16.73
N SER A 548 4.51 7.33 -17.49
CA SER A 548 3.22 7.80 -16.97
C SER A 548 2.41 6.64 -16.38
N TYR A 549 1.68 6.88 -15.31
CA TYR A 549 0.82 5.84 -14.73
C TYR A 549 -0.29 5.40 -15.71
N THR A 550 -0.43 4.09 -15.92
CA THR A 550 -1.40 3.46 -16.83
C THR A 550 -2.30 2.45 -16.13
N GLY A 551 -2.05 2.14 -14.85
CA GLY A 551 -2.76 1.09 -14.10
C GLY A 551 -2.48 -0.33 -14.59
N LYS A 552 -1.52 -0.53 -15.49
CA LYS A 552 -1.20 -1.84 -16.05
C LYS A 552 -0.35 -2.68 -15.10
N PRO A 553 -0.41 -4.03 -15.18
CA PRO A 553 0.38 -4.91 -14.33
C PRO A 553 1.90 -4.71 -14.41
N ASN A 554 2.42 -4.16 -15.51
CA ASN A 554 3.86 -3.89 -15.67
C ASN A 554 4.38 -2.68 -14.86
N GLN A 555 3.49 -2.01 -14.12
CA GLN A 555 3.79 -0.89 -13.23
C GLN A 555 3.54 -1.23 -11.75
N ILE A 556 3.18 -2.49 -11.47
CA ILE A 556 2.87 -2.96 -10.13
C ILE A 556 4.07 -3.70 -9.56
N TRP A 557 4.41 -3.34 -8.34
CA TRP A 557 5.58 -3.75 -7.60
C TRP A 557 5.18 -4.12 -6.16
N LEU A 558 5.96 -4.97 -5.53
CA LEU A 558 5.76 -5.36 -4.14
C LEU A 558 7.07 -5.77 -3.47
N THR A 559 7.16 -5.54 -2.17
CA THR A 559 8.26 -6.01 -1.34
C THR A 559 8.04 -7.46 -0.92
N LEU A 560 9.10 -8.26 -1.00
CA LEU A 560 9.17 -9.65 -0.56
C LEU A 560 10.12 -9.71 0.63
N PHE A 561 9.58 -9.89 1.84
CA PHE A 561 10.35 -9.78 3.08
C PHE A 561 10.29 -11.05 3.89
#